data_AF-A0AAD7TG98-F1
#
_entry.id   AF-A0AAD7TG98-F1
#
_cell.length_a   1.000
_cell.length_b   1.000
_cell.length_c   1.000
_cell.angle_alpha   90.00
_cell.angle_beta   90.00
_cell.angle_gamma   90.00
#
_symmetry.space_group_name_H-M   'P 1'
#
loop_
_entity.id
_entity.type
_entity.pdbx_description
1 polymer ?
#
loop_
_entity_poly.entity_id
_entity_poly.type
_entity_poly.pdbx_seq_one_letter_code
_entity_poly.pdbx_strand_id
1 'polypeptide(L)'
;MTETFKNHKPDYFYQLIMQQSRRPTATRKVSKWNTFLSQELTRRNNELPEGVNHKRVSDALIKEIADEWNKMSAEERDIATGERVQELYEQRANRAYGKHKSELRALHSRTNLEILFVATRGSQASYMQPYTFITSHAVEDFMRSSTKSTVPEFSIAMEGFLIGQGSDVRTMAQNSKAQLLRLKHDTAVFIDQKLQECSRRGRIPQMKYVNFHRITEDYGVVLEGWPLKGKFCSPGDLSSRPQLEILLNAWKTGVARFRCLTDDEWEEWRLQRALPRPHPS
;
A
#
# COMPACT_ATOMS: atom_id res chain seq x y z
N MET A 1 28.52 17.86 -1.81
CA MET A 1 28.03 16.71 -2.61
C MET A 1 28.62 16.65 -4.02
N THR A 2 29.25 17.71 -4.52
CA THR A 2 29.82 17.80 -5.88
C THR A 2 31.22 17.18 -6.02
N GLU A 3 31.91 16.88 -4.92
CA GLU A 3 33.29 16.35 -4.97
C GLU A 3 33.39 14.82 -5.11
N THR A 4 32.32 14.07 -4.80
CA THR A 4 32.35 12.59 -4.74
C THR A 4 31.98 11.89 -6.05
N PHE A 5 31.42 12.61 -7.04
CA PHE A 5 30.84 12.02 -8.26
C PHE A 5 31.52 12.52 -9.56
N LYS A 6 32.84 12.71 -9.55
CA LYS A 6 33.59 13.35 -10.66
C LYS A 6 33.58 12.60 -12.00
N ASN A 7 33.17 11.32 -12.05
CA ASN A 7 33.34 10.48 -13.25
C ASN A 7 32.09 10.26 -14.10
N HIS A 8 30.90 10.71 -13.65
CA HIS A 8 29.66 10.40 -14.34
C HIS A 8 28.70 11.59 -14.42
N LYS A 9 28.11 11.79 -15.60
CA LYS A 9 27.11 12.85 -15.83
C LYS A 9 25.85 12.57 -15.00
N PRO A 10 25.06 13.58 -14.61
CA PRO A 10 23.80 13.37 -13.87
C PRO A 10 22.87 12.33 -14.52
N ASP A 11 22.85 12.31 -15.86
CA ASP A 11 22.10 11.36 -16.68
C ASP A 11 22.48 9.89 -16.44
N TYR A 12 23.74 9.63 -16.07
CA TYR A 12 24.22 8.31 -15.68
C TYR A 12 23.54 7.81 -14.41
N PHE A 13 23.47 8.66 -13.39
CA PHE A 13 22.81 8.31 -12.13
C PHE A 13 21.31 8.20 -12.32
N TYR A 14 20.70 9.07 -13.14
CA TYR A 14 19.30 8.96 -13.50
C TYR A 14 18.98 7.62 -14.18
N GLN A 15 19.76 7.21 -15.19
CA GLN A 15 19.59 5.93 -15.87
C GLN A 15 19.83 4.73 -14.93
N LEU A 16 20.78 4.85 -14.01
CA LEU A 16 21.09 3.82 -13.02
C LEU A 16 19.95 3.64 -12.00
N ILE A 17 19.41 4.75 -11.48
CA ILE A 17 18.30 4.79 -10.53
C ILE A 17 17.01 4.27 -11.20
N MET A 18 16.76 4.68 -12.45
CA MET A 18 15.57 4.30 -13.21
C MET A 18 15.71 2.96 -13.95
N GLN A 19 16.83 2.23 -13.77
CA GLN A 19 17.14 0.96 -14.44
C GLN A 19 16.95 0.99 -15.97
N GLN A 20 17.26 2.12 -16.59
CA GLN A 20 17.09 2.28 -18.03
C GLN A 20 18.21 1.59 -18.82
N SER A 21 17.89 1.16 -20.04
CA SER A 21 18.86 0.53 -20.95
C SER A 21 20.04 1.48 -21.21
N ARG A 22 21.26 0.99 -21.00
CA ARG A 22 22.51 1.73 -21.26
C ARG A 22 22.94 1.73 -22.73
N ARG A 23 22.19 1.07 -23.61
CA ARG A 23 22.47 1.12 -25.05
C ARG A 23 22.00 2.46 -25.57
N PRO A 24 22.83 3.24 -26.28
CA PRO A 24 22.38 4.47 -26.89
C PRO A 24 21.26 4.16 -27.88
N THR A 25 20.04 4.55 -27.51
CA THR A 25 18.87 4.49 -28.38
C THR A 25 18.94 5.65 -29.36
N ALA A 26 19.94 5.65 -30.24
CA ALA A 26 19.99 6.59 -31.35
C ALA A 26 18.83 6.25 -32.29
N THR A 27 17.69 6.89 -32.08
CA THR A 27 16.54 6.74 -32.96
C THR A 27 16.89 7.41 -34.29
N ARG A 28 17.14 6.59 -35.32
CA ARG A 28 17.42 7.10 -36.67
C ARG A 28 16.27 8.01 -37.11
N LYS A 29 16.58 9.23 -37.58
CA LYS A 29 15.59 10.16 -38.14
C LYS A 29 14.72 9.43 -39.18
N VAL A 30 13.41 9.71 -39.17
CA VAL A 30 12.48 9.15 -40.17
C VAL A 30 12.89 9.67 -41.55
N SER A 31 13.03 8.76 -42.52
CA SER A 31 13.37 9.12 -43.90
C SER A 31 12.12 9.59 -44.63
N LYS A 32 12.11 10.85 -45.10
CA LYS A 32 10.99 11.44 -45.87
C LYS A 32 10.68 10.63 -47.13
N TRP A 33 11.71 10.18 -47.84
CA TRP A 33 11.57 9.31 -49.01
C TRP A 33 10.88 7.97 -48.67
N ASN A 34 11.28 7.30 -47.58
CA ASN A 34 10.65 6.03 -47.20
C ASN A 34 9.19 6.24 -46.76
N THR A 35 8.90 7.36 -46.11
CA THR A 35 7.54 7.75 -45.74
C THR A 35 6.67 7.93 -46.99
N PHE A 36 7.17 8.70 -47.96
CA PHE A 36 6.47 8.96 -49.22
C PHE A 36 6.25 7.67 -50.02
N LEU A 37 7.29 6.84 -50.17
CA LEU A 37 7.19 5.54 -50.84
C LEU A 37 6.12 4.65 -50.20
N SER A 38 6.03 4.63 -48.86
CA SER A 38 5.01 3.86 -48.16
C SER A 38 3.60 4.42 -48.36
N GLN A 39 3.42 5.74 -48.34
CA GLN A 39 2.11 6.39 -48.57
C GLN A 39 1.62 6.09 -49.98
N GLU A 40 2.51 6.22 -50.96
CA GLU A 40 2.20 6.04 -52.37
C GLU A 40 1.89 4.57 -52.70
N LEU A 41 2.62 3.64 -52.09
CA LEU A 41 2.33 2.21 -52.20
C LEU A 41 0.98 1.84 -51.58
N THR A 42 0.64 2.43 -50.42
CA THR A 42 -0.67 2.22 -49.80
C THR A 42 -1.79 2.78 -50.68
N ARG A 43 -1.62 3.99 -51.23
CA ARG A 43 -2.57 4.60 -52.16
C ARG A 43 -2.85 3.68 -53.36
N ARG A 44 -1.80 3.25 -54.05
CA ARG A 44 -1.90 2.38 -55.24
C ARG A 44 -2.45 0.99 -54.94
N ASN A 45 -2.31 0.50 -53.70
CA ASN A 45 -2.88 -0.78 -53.28
C ASN A 45 -4.38 -0.66 -52.91
N ASN A 46 -4.79 0.48 -52.36
CA ASN A 46 -6.22 0.73 -52.06
C ASN A 46 -7.06 0.96 -53.32
N GLU A 47 -6.43 1.36 -54.43
CA GLU A 47 -7.07 1.54 -55.74
C GLU A 47 -7.24 0.20 -56.50
N LEU A 48 -6.72 -0.91 -55.99
CA LEU A 48 -6.88 -2.22 -56.63
C LEU A 48 -8.28 -2.80 -56.36
N PRO A 49 -8.89 -3.48 -57.36
CA PRO A 49 -10.16 -4.19 -57.17
C PRO A 49 -10.06 -5.29 -56.10
N GLU A 50 -11.18 -5.53 -55.42
CA GLU A 50 -11.28 -6.55 -54.37
C GLU A 50 -10.96 -7.94 -54.94
N GLY A 51 -9.93 -8.60 -54.39
CA GLY A 51 -9.45 -9.91 -54.85
C GLY A 51 -8.12 -9.91 -55.63
N VAL A 52 -7.58 -8.74 -55.99
CA VAL A 52 -6.24 -8.63 -56.59
C VAL A 52 -5.17 -8.52 -55.50
N ASN A 53 -4.09 -9.28 -55.65
CA ASN A 53 -2.96 -9.23 -54.71
C ASN A 53 -2.32 -7.83 -54.67
N HIS A 54 -2.00 -7.35 -53.46
CA HIS A 54 -1.31 -6.08 -53.27
C HIS A 54 0.04 -6.07 -54.00
N LYS A 55 0.34 -4.94 -54.66
CA LYS A 55 1.65 -4.67 -55.26
C LYS A 55 2.69 -4.61 -54.15
N ARG A 56 3.76 -5.39 -54.30
CA ARG A 56 4.95 -5.35 -53.44
C ARG A 56 5.92 -4.31 -53.95
N VAL A 57 6.85 -3.91 -53.08
CA VAL A 57 7.99 -3.06 -53.45
C VAL A 57 8.82 -3.79 -54.51
N SER A 58 8.72 -3.35 -55.77
CA SER A 58 9.49 -3.85 -56.90
C SER A 58 10.34 -2.74 -57.50
N ASP A 59 11.46 -3.09 -58.13
CA ASP A 59 12.42 -2.11 -58.67
C ASP A 59 11.79 -1.16 -59.71
N ALA A 60 10.81 -1.65 -60.48
CA ALA A 60 10.08 -0.82 -61.45
C ALA A 60 9.17 0.20 -60.75
N LEU A 61 8.42 -0.22 -59.73
CA LEU A 61 7.52 0.64 -58.97
C LEU A 61 8.29 1.68 -58.14
N ILE A 62 9.45 1.29 -57.60
CA ILE A 62 10.33 2.22 -56.89
C ILE A 62 10.83 3.31 -57.83
N LYS A 63 11.20 2.98 -59.07
CA LYS A 63 11.67 3.95 -60.07
C LYS A 63 10.58 4.96 -60.44
N GLU A 64 9.36 4.50 -60.70
CA GLU A 64 8.21 5.39 -60.99
C GLU A 64 7.95 6.38 -59.85
N ILE A 65 7.91 5.88 -58.61
CA ILE A 65 7.69 6.72 -57.42
C ILE A 65 8.88 7.65 -57.18
N ALA A 66 10.10 7.22 -57.52
CA ALA A 66 11.30 8.05 -57.40
C ALA A 66 11.30 9.20 -58.41
N ASP A 67 10.83 8.97 -59.63
CA ASP A 67 10.70 10.00 -60.64
C ASP A 67 9.65 11.05 -60.25
N GLU A 68 8.52 10.63 -59.68
CA GLU A 68 7.52 11.52 -59.09
C GLU A 68 8.10 12.33 -57.92
N TRP A 69 8.86 11.67 -57.03
CA TRP A 69 9.53 12.34 -55.91
C TRP A 69 10.54 13.38 -56.37
N ASN A 70 11.34 13.04 -57.39
CA ASN A 70 12.37 13.93 -57.93
C ASN A 70 11.79 15.16 -58.62
N LYS A 71 10.58 15.05 -59.21
CA LYS A 71 9.84 16.18 -59.79
C LYS A 71 9.29 17.15 -58.75
N MET A 72 8.97 16.67 -57.54
CA MET A 72 8.49 17.53 -56.46
C MET A 72 9.61 18.39 -55.87
N SER A 73 9.29 19.64 -55.56
CA SER A 73 10.17 20.56 -54.82
C SER A 73 10.34 20.15 -53.35
N ALA A 74 11.33 20.72 -52.66
CA ALA A 74 11.58 20.40 -51.25
C ALA A 74 10.39 20.77 -50.34
N GLU A 75 9.67 21.85 -50.65
CA GLU A 75 8.51 22.29 -49.87
C GLU A 75 7.29 21.37 -50.08
N GLU A 76 7.05 20.94 -51.32
CA GLU A 76 5.99 19.98 -51.63
C GLU A 76 6.25 18.61 -50.99
N ARG A 77 7.51 18.16 -50.95
CA ARG A 77 7.91 16.93 -50.24
C ARG A 77 7.65 17.01 -48.74
N ASP A 78 7.83 18.18 -48.14
CA ASP A 78 7.64 18.40 -46.71
C ASP A 78 6.16 18.46 -46.34
N ILE A 79 5.33 19.07 -47.19
CA ILE A 79 3.87 19.04 -47.04
C ILE A 79 3.34 17.61 -47.23
N ALA A 80 3.78 16.90 -48.27
CA ALA A 80 3.29 15.54 -48.56
C ALA A 80 3.65 14.51 -47.46
N THR A 81 4.78 14.70 -46.79
CA THR A 81 5.29 13.72 -45.80
C THR A 81 5.14 14.17 -44.35
N GLY A 82 4.84 15.45 -44.09
CA GLY A 82 4.87 16.04 -42.74
C GLY A 82 3.98 15.33 -41.73
N GLU A 83 2.70 15.15 -42.05
CA GLU A 83 1.72 14.49 -41.17
C GLU A 83 2.12 13.04 -40.86
N ARG A 84 2.51 12.27 -41.88
CA ARG A 84 2.89 10.87 -41.71
C ARG A 84 4.22 10.71 -40.98
N VAL A 85 5.17 11.62 -41.18
CA VAL A 85 6.43 11.65 -40.41
C VAL A 85 6.14 11.89 -38.94
N GLN A 86 5.22 12.83 -38.62
CA GLN A 86 4.79 13.11 -37.26
C GLN A 86 4.13 11.88 -36.61
N GLU A 87 3.20 11.24 -37.31
CA GLU A 87 2.55 10.00 -36.84
C GLU A 87 3.57 8.87 -36.60
N LEU A 88 4.58 8.73 -37.45
CA LEU A 88 5.64 7.73 -37.27
C LEU A 88 6.51 8.02 -36.05
N TYR A 89 6.73 9.29 -35.68
CA TYR A 89 7.39 9.65 -34.43
C TYR A 89 6.54 9.30 -33.22
N GLU A 90 5.24 9.56 -33.28
CA GLU A 90 4.27 9.21 -32.22
C GLU A 90 4.17 7.69 -32.05
N GLN A 91 4.07 6.93 -33.15
CA GLN A 91 4.08 5.46 -33.11
C GLN A 91 5.39 4.91 -32.53
N ARG A 92 6.54 5.51 -32.84
CA ARG A 92 7.83 5.11 -32.26
C ARG A 92 7.90 5.42 -30.77
N ALA A 93 7.38 6.56 -30.33
CA ALA A 93 7.25 6.89 -28.92
C ALA A 93 6.34 5.87 -28.20
N ASN A 94 5.21 5.52 -28.81
CA ASN A 94 4.25 4.56 -28.26
C ASN A 94 4.78 3.12 -28.22
N ARG A 95 5.68 2.73 -29.14
CA ARG A 95 6.34 1.40 -29.11
C ARG A 95 7.21 1.19 -27.86
N ALA A 96 7.72 2.24 -27.24
CA ALA A 96 8.46 2.13 -25.98
C ALA A 96 7.55 1.68 -24.81
N TYR A 97 6.25 2.01 -24.89
CA TYR A 97 5.26 1.72 -23.85
C TYR A 97 4.33 0.54 -24.19
N GLY A 98 4.30 0.08 -25.45
CA GLY A 98 3.26 -0.82 -25.97
C GLY A 98 3.58 -2.32 -26.05
N LYS A 99 4.84 -2.76 -25.92
CA LYS A 99 5.24 -4.15 -26.25
C LYS A 99 4.48 -5.23 -25.46
N HIS A 100 4.19 -4.99 -24.18
CA HIS A 100 3.51 -5.98 -23.34
C HIS A 100 2.04 -6.18 -23.74
N LYS A 101 1.32 -5.12 -24.16
CA LYS A 101 -0.09 -5.25 -24.59
C LYS A 101 -0.22 -5.98 -25.92
N SER A 102 0.69 -5.73 -26.85
CA SER A 102 0.64 -6.36 -28.18
C SER A 102 0.84 -7.88 -28.10
N GLU A 103 1.73 -8.35 -27.23
CA GLU A 103 2.02 -9.78 -27.09
C GLU A 103 0.89 -10.53 -26.40
N LEU A 104 0.33 -9.98 -25.32
CA LEU A 104 -0.80 -10.59 -24.61
C LEU A 104 -2.07 -10.63 -25.48
N ARG A 105 -2.32 -9.58 -26.28
CA ARG A 105 -3.40 -9.60 -27.27
C ARG A 105 -3.16 -10.63 -28.36
N ALA A 106 -1.94 -10.73 -28.88
CA ALA A 106 -1.60 -11.73 -29.90
C ALA A 106 -1.75 -13.17 -29.37
N LEU A 107 -1.42 -13.40 -28.09
CA LEU A 107 -1.63 -14.68 -27.42
C LEU A 107 -3.12 -15.00 -27.34
N HIS A 108 -3.94 -14.08 -26.83
CA HIS A 108 -5.40 -14.22 -26.81
C HIS A 108 -5.96 -14.53 -28.20
N SER A 109 -5.57 -13.78 -29.24
CA SER A 109 -6.05 -14.01 -30.61
C SER A 109 -5.66 -15.37 -31.19
N ARG A 110 -4.52 -15.95 -30.78
CA ARG A 110 -4.04 -17.24 -31.31
C ARG A 110 -4.59 -18.45 -30.58
N THR A 111 -4.83 -18.33 -29.28
CA THR A 111 -5.16 -19.48 -28.43
C THR A 111 -6.51 -19.34 -27.73
N ASN A 112 -7.20 -18.21 -27.93
CA ASN A 112 -8.45 -17.86 -27.25
C ASN A 112 -8.34 -17.92 -25.72
N LEU A 113 -7.16 -17.59 -25.17
CA LEU A 113 -6.94 -17.52 -23.73
C LEU A 113 -7.48 -16.21 -23.17
N GLU A 114 -8.26 -16.27 -22.10
CA GLU A 114 -8.66 -15.10 -21.34
C GLU A 114 -7.59 -14.75 -20.31
N ILE A 115 -7.10 -13.51 -20.33
CA ILE A 115 -5.95 -13.08 -19.54
C ILE A 115 -6.33 -11.86 -18.71
N LEU A 116 -6.17 -12.00 -17.39
CA LEU A 116 -6.08 -10.90 -16.44
C LEU A 116 -4.61 -10.71 -16.08
N PHE A 117 -4.07 -9.52 -16.32
CA PHE A 117 -2.71 -9.15 -15.92
C PHE A 117 -2.75 -7.93 -15.01
N VAL A 118 -2.23 -8.08 -13.79
CA VAL A 118 -2.13 -7.02 -12.79
C VAL A 118 -0.69 -6.94 -12.32
N ALA A 119 -0.08 -5.77 -12.43
CA ALA A 119 1.26 -5.48 -11.96
C ALA A 119 1.23 -4.27 -11.04
N THR A 120 1.64 -4.47 -9.80
CA THR A 120 1.61 -3.46 -8.73
C THR A 120 3.00 -3.32 -8.13
N ARG A 121 3.30 -2.18 -7.51
CA ARG A 121 4.60 -2.02 -6.84
C ARG A 121 4.63 -2.77 -5.51
N GLY A 122 5.79 -3.33 -5.18
CA GLY A 122 6.04 -3.97 -3.88
C GLY A 122 6.71 -3.05 -2.85
N SER A 123 7.05 -1.82 -3.23
CA SER A 123 7.75 -0.85 -2.36
C SER A 123 7.20 0.55 -2.55
N GLN A 124 7.10 1.31 -1.46
CA GLN A 124 6.70 2.71 -1.49
C GLN A 124 7.73 3.60 -2.20
N ALA A 125 8.99 3.16 -2.29
CA ALA A 125 10.05 3.88 -3.01
C ALA A 125 9.86 3.86 -4.53
N SER A 126 9.05 2.94 -5.05
CA SER A 126 8.75 2.86 -6.47
C SER A 126 7.62 3.83 -6.84
N TYR A 127 7.90 4.72 -7.79
CA TYR A 127 6.93 5.66 -8.35
C TYR A 127 6.26 5.05 -9.60
N MET A 128 5.43 4.03 -9.40
CA MET A 128 4.67 3.37 -10.47
C MET A 128 3.23 3.19 -10.00
N GLN A 129 2.26 3.54 -10.86
CA GLN A 129 0.86 3.21 -10.61
C GLN A 129 0.57 1.74 -10.94
N PRO A 130 -0.38 1.10 -10.26
CA PRO A 130 -0.89 -0.22 -10.63
C PRO A 130 -1.24 -0.29 -12.12
N TYR A 131 -0.63 -1.25 -12.80
CA TYR A 131 -0.85 -1.50 -14.21
C TYR A 131 -1.77 -2.69 -14.37
N THR A 132 -2.84 -2.52 -15.14
CA THR A 132 -3.83 -3.56 -15.40
C THR A 132 -4.05 -3.78 -16.90
N PHE A 133 -4.30 -5.03 -17.27
CA PHE A 133 -4.65 -5.41 -18.63
C PHE A 133 -5.63 -6.59 -18.58
N ILE A 134 -6.65 -6.53 -19.43
CA ILE A 134 -7.64 -7.58 -19.64
C ILE A 134 -7.82 -7.82 -21.14
N THR A 135 -8.12 -9.07 -21.51
CA THR A 135 -8.38 -9.48 -22.90
C THR A 135 -9.81 -9.20 -23.34
N SER A 136 -10.78 -9.44 -22.46
CA SER A 136 -12.22 -9.29 -22.73
C SER A 136 -12.98 -8.76 -21.52
N HIS A 137 -14.19 -8.27 -21.77
CA HIS A 137 -15.12 -7.85 -20.71
C HIS A 137 -15.60 -9.02 -19.84
N ALA A 138 -15.60 -10.26 -20.36
CA ALA A 138 -16.00 -11.43 -19.59
C ALA A 138 -15.09 -11.66 -18.36
N VAL A 139 -13.80 -11.35 -18.49
CA VAL A 139 -12.84 -11.37 -17.36
C VAL A 139 -13.19 -10.33 -16.31
N GLU A 140 -13.61 -9.14 -16.74
CA GLU A 140 -14.03 -8.06 -15.84
C GLU A 140 -15.33 -8.42 -15.10
N ASP A 141 -16.29 -8.99 -15.80
CA ASP A 141 -17.56 -9.46 -15.23
C ASP A 141 -17.34 -10.58 -14.22
N PHE A 142 -16.46 -11.54 -14.54
CA PHE A 142 -16.06 -12.60 -13.60
C PHE A 142 -15.41 -12.04 -12.34
N MET A 143 -14.49 -11.08 -12.49
CA MET A 143 -13.85 -10.42 -11.34
C MET A 143 -14.85 -9.66 -10.49
N ARG A 144 -15.76 -8.90 -11.12
CA ARG A 144 -16.82 -8.16 -10.42
C ARG A 144 -17.77 -9.09 -9.70
N SER A 145 -18.14 -10.22 -10.30
CA SER A 145 -19.01 -11.22 -9.68
C SER A 145 -18.35 -11.91 -8.47
N SER A 146 -17.09 -12.33 -8.62
CA SER A 146 -16.37 -13.10 -7.59
C SER A 146 -15.85 -12.26 -6.43
N THR A 147 -15.29 -11.08 -6.71
CA THR A 147 -14.63 -10.22 -5.71
C THR A 147 -15.44 -8.98 -5.33
N LYS A 148 -16.57 -8.74 -6.00
CA LYS A 148 -17.38 -7.51 -5.85
C LYS A 148 -16.60 -6.22 -6.09
N SER A 149 -15.49 -6.31 -6.82
CA SER A 149 -14.55 -5.22 -7.06
C SER A 149 -14.24 -5.12 -8.54
N THR A 150 -13.94 -3.91 -9.03
CA THR A 150 -13.39 -3.71 -10.38
C THR A 150 -11.92 -4.13 -10.45
N VAL A 151 -11.41 -4.40 -11.65
CA VAL A 151 -9.99 -4.75 -11.85
C VAL A 151 -9.04 -3.64 -11.34
N PRO A 152 -9.30 -2.33 -11.57
CA PRO A 152 -8.51 -1.25 -10.98
C PRO A 152 -8.55 -1.24 -9.44
N GLU A 153 -9.73 -1.37 -8.83
CA GLU A 153 -9.86 -1.41 -7.36
C GLU A 153 -9.12 -2.61 -6.76
N PHE A 154 -9.25 -3.78 -7.40
CA PHE A 154 -8.50 -4.98 -7.03
C PHE A 154 -6.98 -4.74 -7.11
N SER A 155 -6.50 -4.04 -8.15
CA SER A 155 -5.08 -3.70 -8.29
C SER A 155 -4.58 -2.78 -7.17
N ILE A 156 -5.40 -1.81 -6.73
CA ILE A 156 -5.05 -0.92 -5.62
C ILE A 156 -5.02 -1.71 -4.30
N ALA A 157 -6.00 -2.58 -4.07
CA ALA A 157 -6.04 -3.43 -2.89
C ALA A 157 -4.84 -4.39 -2.83
N MET A 158 -4.49 -5.00 -3.97
CA MET A 158 -3.31 -5.85 -4.11
C MET A 158 -2.01 -5.06 -3.87
N GLU A 159 -1.91 -3.83 -4.40
CA GLU A 159 -0.77 -2.94 -4.14
C GLU A 159 -0.64 -2.61 -2.65
N GLY A 160 -1.73 -2.21 -2.00
CA GLY A 160 -1.74 -1.93 -0.56
C GLY A 160 -1.31 -3.14 0.27
N PHE A 161 -1.75 -4.35 -0.12
CA PHE A 161 -1.33 -5.60 0.51
C PHE A 161 0.17 -5.87 0.34
N LEU A 162 0.71 -5.73 -0.88
CA LEU A 162 2.13 -5.98 -1.16
C LEU A 162 3.06 -4.94 -0.52
N ILE A 163 2.68 -3.66 -0.55
CA ILE A 163 3.39 -2.58 0.15
C ILE A 163 3.36 -2.83 1.67
N GLY A 164 2.24 -3.31 2.19
CA GLY A 164 2.09 -3.74 3.57
C GLY A 164 2.84 -5.04 3.90
N GLN A 165 3.66 -5.58 2.98
CA GLN A 165 4.36 -6.86 3.09
C GLN A 165 3.45 -8.02 3.48
N GLY A 166 2.25 -8.07 2.90
CA GLY A 166 1.31 -9.14 3.15
C GLY A 166 0.96 -9.27 4.63
N SER A 167 0.68 -8.15 5.32
CA SER A 167 0.10 -8.17 6.65
C SER A 167 -1.26 -8.86 6.57
N ASP A 168 -1.20 -10.18 6.70
CA ASP A 168 -2.29 -11.12 6.77
C ASP A 168 -3.36 -10.51 7.67
N VAL A 169 -4.62 -10.48 7.24
CA VAL A 169 -5.72 -10.02 8.10
C VAL A 169 -5.71 -10.80 9.43
N ARG A 170 -5.19 -12.03 9.41
CA ARG A 170 -4.83 -12.83 10.58
C ARG A 170 -3.74 -12.21 11.45
N THR A 171 -2.64 -11.70 10.88
CA THR A 171 -1.58 -10.99 11.62
C THR A 171 -2.11 -9.68 12.21
N MET A 172 -3.03 -8.96 11.56
CA MET A 172 -3.66 -7.78 12.18
C MET A 172 -4.57 -8.15 13.37
N ALA A 173 -5.36 -9.21 13.27
CA ALA A 173 -6.19 -9.69 14.37
C ALA A 173 -5.35 -10.30 15.51
N GLN A 174 -4.28 -11.04 15.18
CA GLN A 174 -3.31 -11.53 16.14
C GLN A 174 -2.52 -10.39 16.78
N ASN A 175 -2.17 -9.35 16.01
CA ASN A 175 -1.56 -8.12 16.53
C ASN A 175 -2.52 -7.38 17.45
N SER A 176 -3.82 -7.31 17.14
CA SER A 176 -4.79 -6.67 18.01
C SER A 176 -4.95 -7.43 19.34
N LYS A 177 -5.04 -8.77 19.30
CA LYS A 177 -5.06 -9.62 20.49
C LYS A 177 -3.75 -9.53 21.28
N ALA A 178 -2.61 -9.58 20.61
CA ALA A 178 -1.28 -9.46 21.22
C ALA A 178 -1.05 -8.07 21.82
N GLN A 179 -1.48 -7.00 21.14
CA GLN A 179 -1.46 -5.64 21.66
C GLN A 179 -2.37 -5.49 22.87
N LEU A 180 -3.56 -6.10 22.85
CA LEU A 180 -4.47 -6.10 24.00
C LEU A 180 -3.83 -6.84 25.18
N LEU A 181 -3.26 -8.02 24.96
CA LEU A 181 -2.56 -8.79 25.99
C LEU A 181 -1.37 -8.03 26.57
N ARG A 182 -0.58 -7.37 25.71
CA ARG A 182 0.52 -6.51 26.13
C ARG A 182 0.02 -5.33 26.96
N LEU A 183 -1.05 -4.67 26.52
CA LEU A 183 -1.63 -3.54 27.24
C LEU A 183 -2.18 -3.97 28.61
N LYS A 184 -2.78 -5.16 28.71
CA LYS A 184 -3.21 -5.75 29.99
C LYS A 184 -2.02 -5.96 30.92
N HIS A 185 -0.95 -6.56 30.41
CA HIS A 185 0.27 -6.81 31.17
C HIS A 185 0.90 -5.50 31.65
N ASP A 186 1.16 -4.57 30.73
CA ASP A 186 1.78 -3.28 31.03
C ASP A 186 0.96 -2.48 32.06
N THR A 187 -0.38 -2.51 31.96
CA THR A 187 -1.27 -1.85 32.92
C THR A 187 -1.21 -2.54 34.30
N ALA A 188 -1.20 -3.87 34.37
CA ALA A 188 -1.10 -4.60 35.62
C ALA A 188 0.24 -4.33 36.33
N VAL A 189 1.35 -4.39 35.59
CA VAL A 189 2.69 -4.07 36.10
C VAL A 189 2.75 -2.63 36.61
N PHE A 190 2.15 -1.69 35.89
CA PHE A 190 2.14 -0.29 36.32
C PHE A 190 1.34 -0.07 37.61
N ILE A 191 0.20 -0.75 37.77
CA ILE A 191 -0.59 -0.71 39.00
C ILE A 191 0.18 -1.35 40.16
N ASP A 192 0.80 -2.52 39.95
CA ASP A 192 1.62 -3.19 40.96
C ASP A 192 2.79 -2.30 41.39
N GLN A 193 3.45 -1.62 40.45
CA GLN A 193 4.51 -0.66 40.74
C GLN A 193 4.00 0.48 41.62
N LYS A 194 2.87 1.09 41.26
CA LYS A 194 2.25 2.17 42.07
C LYS A 194 1.84 1.71 43.45
N LEU A 195 1.43 0.45 43.60
CA LEU A 195 1.10 -0.16 44.88
C LEU A 195 2.35 -0.31 45.76
N GLN A 196 3.48 -0.78 45.20
CA GLN A 196 4.74 -0.85 45.94
C GLN A 196 5.23 0.52 46.36
N GLU A 197 5.18 1.51 45.46
CA GLU A 197 5.59 2.89 45.74
C GLU A 197 4.79 3.53 46.89
N CYS A 198 3.53 3.13 47.06
CA CYS A 198 2.66 3.65 48.12
C CYS A 198 2.83 2.94 49.47
N SER A 199 3.34 1.71 49.48
CA SER A 199 3.39 0.90 50.68
C SER A 199 4.47 1.37 51.66
N ARG A 200 4.05 1.85 52.84
CA ARG A 200 4.97 2.22 53.93
C ARG A 200 5.28 1.05 54.88
N ARG A 201 4.36 0.09 54.98
CA ARG A 201 4.36 -0.95 56.03
C ARG A 201 4.94 -2.30 55.56
N GLY A 202 5.62 -2.32 54.42
CA GLY A 202 6.32 -3.49 53.89
C GLY A 202 6.09 -3.75 52.40
N ARG A 203 6.76 -4.76 51.85
CA ARG A 203 6.60 -5.14 50.43
C ARG A 203 5.30 -5.92 50.24
N ILE A 204 4.45 -5.45 49.34
CA ILE A 204 3.20 -6.15 49.02
C ILE A 204 3.49 -7.19 47.92
N PRO A 205 3.19 -8.49 48.07
CA PRO A 205 3.60 -9.48 47.08
C PRO A 205 3.00 -9.27 45.68
N GLN A 206 1.71 -8.93 45.60
CA GLN A 206 0.97 -8.71 44.35
C GLN A 206 -0.36 -8.01 44.63
N MET A 207 -0.84 -7.20 43.68
CA MET A 207 -2.18 -6.63 43.72
C MET A 207 -3.28 -7.70 43.70
N LYS A 208 -4.19 -7.66 44.68
CA LYS A 208 -5.34 -8.56 44.79
C LYS A 208 -6.62 -7.77 44.54
N TYR A 209 -7.27 -7.98 43.40
CA TYR A 209 -8.49 -7.25 43.04
C TYR A 209 -9.74 -7.77 43.78
N VAL A 210 -9.91 -9.09 43.87
CA VAL A 210 -11.07 -9.70 44.56
C VAL A 210 -11.01 -9.51 46.08
N ASN A 211 -9.83 -9.68 46.65
CA ASN A 211 -9.59 -9.61 48.10
C ASN A 211 -8.79 -8.36 48.49
N PHE A 212 -9.06 -7.22 47.84
CA PHE A 212 -8.34 -5.98 48.08
C PHE A 212 -8.41 -5.51 49.55
N HIS A 213 -9.53 -5.81 50.24
CA HIS A 213 -9.70 -5.52 51.66
C HIS A 213 -8.58 -6.09 52.55
N ARG A 214 -7.95 -7.21 52.17
CA ARG A 214 -6.81 -7.77 52.91
C ARG A 214 -5.57 -6.91 52.78
N ILE A 215 -5.36 -6.28 51.62
CA ILE A 215 -4.25 -5.34 51.43
C ILE A 215 -4.47 -4.10 52.29
N THR A 216 -5.71 -3.61 52.39
CA THR A 216 -6.05 -2.53 53.33
C THR A 216 -5.85 -2.94 54.78
N GLU A 217 -6.22 -4.16 55.14
CA GLU A 217 -6.09 -4.69 56.51
C GLU A 217 -4.64 -4.91 56.93
N ASP A 218 -3.79 -5.43 56.04
CA ASP A 218 -2.39 -5.76 56.35
C ASP A 218 -1.45 -4.55 56.22
N TYR A 219 -1.72 -3.64 55.27
CA TYR A 219 -0.79 -2.55 54.91
C TYR A 219 -1.39 -1.15 55.05
N GLY A 220 -2.69 -1.02 55.31
CA GLY A 220 -3.37 0.27 55.42
C GLY A 220 -3.44 1.04 54.10
N VAL A 221 -3.50 0.34 52.95
CA VAL A 221 -3.58 0.99 51.63
C VAL A 221 -5.02 1.03 51.13
N VAL A 222 -5.45 2.21 50.68
CA VAL A 222 -6.77 2.47 50.08
C VAL A 222 -6.59 2.95 48.64
N LEU A 223 -7.55 2.60 47.78
CA LEU A 223 -7.61 3.01 46.39
C LEU A 223 -8.58 4.19 46.21
N GLU A 224 -8.11 5.27 45.59
CA GLU A 224 -8.92 6.45 45.27
C GLU A 224 -9.04 6.66 43.76
N GLY A 225 -10.19 7.16 43.30
CA GLY A 225 -10.38 7.67 41.94
C GLY A 225 -10.36 6.61 40.83
N TRP A 226 -10.85 5.40 41.11
CA TRP A 226 -10.96 4.35 40.07
C TRP A 226 -11.87 4.80 38.91
N PRO A 227 -11.40 4.76 37.64
CA PRO A 227 -12.10 5.40 36.53
C PRO A 227 -13.25 4.59 35.95
N LEU A 228 -13.31 3.28 36.18
CA LEU A 228 -14.32 2.40 35.59
C LEU A 228 -15.57 2.37 36.47
N LYS A 229 -16.64 3.01 36.01
CA LYS A 229 -17.95 3.06 36.68
C LYS A 229 -18.62 1.69 36.59
N GLY A 230 -18.69 0.96 37.71
CA GLY A 230 -19.48 -0.26 37.84
C GLY A 230 -18.78 -1.40 38.55
N LYS A 231 -17.50 -1.68 38.25
CA LYS A 231 -16.77 -2.79 38.90
C LYS A 231 -15.27 -2.54 39.00
N PHE A 232 -14.75 -2.71 40.20
CA PHE A 232 -13.33 -2.86 40.44
C PHE A 232 -12.87 -4.25 40.00
N CYS A 233 -11.95 -4.32 39.04
CA CYS A 233 -11.54 -5.56 38.40
C CYS A 233 -10.08 -5.54 37.97
N SER A 234 -9.53 -6.74 37.70
CA SER A 234 -8.19 -6.89 37.16
C SER A 234 -8.12 -6.37 35.72
N PRO A 235 -7.02 -5.72 35.30
CA PRO A 235 -6.78 -5.42 33.89
C PRO A 235 -6.90 -6.65 32.99
N GLY A 236 -6.58 -7.84 33.52
CA GLY A 236 -6.73 -9.12 32.81
C GLY A 236 -8.17 -9.43 32.37
N ASP A 237 -9.16 -8.99 33.15
CA ASP A 237 -10.59 -9.26 32.92
C ASP A 237 -11.21 -8.30 31.89
N LEU A 238 -10.53 -7.19 31.57
CA LEU A 238 -11.03 -6.19 30.63
C LEU A 238 -10.91 -6.70 29.19
N SER A 239 -12.01 -6.82 28.46
CA SER A 239 -12.01 -7.22 27.05
C SER A 239 -11.90 -6.05 26.07
N SER A 240 -12.04 -4.82 26.56
CA SER A 240 -12.10 -3.61 25.74
C SER A 240 -10.83 -2.78 25.83
N ARG A 241 -10.20 -2.51 24.69
CA ARG A 241 -8.99 -1.67 24.60
C ARG A 241 -9.23 -0.24 25.12
N PRO A 242 -10.31 0.47 24.72
CA PRO A 242 -10.61 1.79 25.28
C PRO A 242 -10.68 1.83 26.81
N GLN A 243 -11.26 0.79 27.43
CA GLN A 243 -11.34 0.71 28.89
C GLN A 243 -9.96 0.57 29.55
N LEU A 244 -9.06 -0.22 28.94
CA LEU A 244 -7.68 -0.37 29.39
C LEU A 244 -6.87 0.92 29.21
N GLU A 245 -7.05 1.64 28.10
CA GLU A 245 -6.38 2.93 27.88
C GLU A 245 -6.87 4.00 28.85
N ILE A 246 -8.17 4.07 29.12
CA ILE A 246 -8.74 4.94 30.16
C ILE A 246 -8.15 4.60 31.53
N LEU A 247 -8.07 3.31 31.86
CA LEU A 247 -7.50 2.86 33.13
C LEU A 247 -6.02 3.27 33.24
N LEU A 248 -5.21 2.95 32.24
CA LEU A 248 -3.78 3.28 32.22
C LEU A 248 -3.56 4.80 32.30
N ASN A 249 -4.34 5.59 31.56
CA ASN A 249 -4.24 7.04 31.59
C ASN A 249 -4.64 7.61 32.96
N ALA A 250 -5.67 7.08 33.61
CA ALA A 250 -6.06 7.51 34.96
C ALA A 250 -4.94 7.29 36.00
N TRP A 251 -4.19 6.20 35.89
CA TRP A 251 -3.02 5.95 36.75
C TRP A 251 -1.84 6.87 36.41
N LYS A 252 -1.64 7.21 35.12
CA LYS A 252 -0.57 8.13 34.69
C LYS A 252 -0.85 9.58 35.09
N THR A 253 -2.10 10.02 35.01
CA THR A 253 -2.51 11.38 35.38
C THR A 253 -2.74 11.54 36.88
N GLY A 254 -2.70 10.45 37.65
CA GLY A 254 -2.92 10.45 39.10
C GLY A 254 -4.38 10.58 39.51
N VAL A 255 -5.31 10.46 38.57
CA VAL A 255 -6.76 10.36 38.87
C VAL A 255 -7.02 9.11 39.70
N ALA A 256 -6.46 7.97 39.29
CA ALA A 256 -6.44 6.75 40.08
C ALA A 256 -5.10 6.66 40.84
N ARG A 257 -5.17 6.53 42.16
CA ARG A 257 -3.98 6.46 43.00
C ARG A 257 -4.20 5.61 44.24
N PHE A 258 -3.11 5.04 44.74
CA PHE A 258 -3.09 4.44 46.07
C PHE A 258 -2.75 5.51 47.10
N ARG A 259 -3.47 5.49 48.23
CA ARG A 259 -3.18 6.30 49.42
C ARG A 259 -2.92 5.37 50.59
N CYS A 260 -1.80 5.57 51.27
CA CYS A 260 -1.51 4.90 52.53
C CYS A 260 -2.17 5.68 53.66
N LEU A 261 -3.01 5.01 54.44
CA LEU A 261 -3.61 5.54 55.66
C LEU A 261 -2.51 5.81 56.68
N THR A 262 -2.68 6.90 57.43
CA THR A 262 -1.91 7.17 58.65
C THR A 262 -2.18 6.09 59.70
N ASP A 263 -1.34 6.01 60.74
CA ASP A 263 -1.51 4.99 61.77
C ASP A 263 -2.85 5.16 62.51
N ASP A 264 -3.23 6.40 62.82
CA ASP A 264 -4.52 6.74 63.44
C ASP A 264 -5.72 6.36 62.55
N GLU A 265 -5.71 6.74 61.27
CA GLU A 265 -6.78 6.39 60.32
C GLU A 265 -6.91 4.87 60.13
N TRP A 266 -5.79 4.15 60.17
CA TRP A 266 -5.78 2.71 59.99
C TRP A 266 -6.32 1.99 61.22
N GLU A 267 -6.02 2.47 62.43
CA GLU A 267 -6.57 1.95 63.68
C GLU A 267 -8.08 2.21 63.79
N GLU A 268 -8.54 3.41 63.44
CA GLU A 268 -9.97 3.72 63.30
C GLU A 268 -10.66 2.79 62.29
N TRP A 269 -10.04 2.56 61.13
CA TRP A 269 -10.56 1.65 60.13
C TRP A 269 -10.68 0.21 60.65
N ARG A 270 -9.70 -0.27 61.42
CA ARG A 270 -9.74 -1.60 62.06
C ARG A 270 -10.84 -1.69 63.12
N LEU A 271 -11.01 -0.65 63.94
CA LEU A 271 -12.05 -0.58 64.97
C LEU A 271 -13.47 -0.56 64.37
N GLN A 272 -13.69 0.21 63.31
CA GLN A 272 -14.98 0.23 62.60
C GLN A 272 -15.36 -1.14 62.01
N ARG A 273 -14.37 -1.94 61.62
CA ARG A 273 -14.59 -3.28 61.04
C ARG A 273 -14.78 -4.37 62.11
N ALA A 274 -14.29 -4.13 63.32
CA ALA A 274 -14.48 -5.00 64.49
C ALA A 274 -15.87 -4.84 65.15
N LEU A 275 -16.59 -3.76 64.85
CA LEU A 275 -17.98 -3.59 65.30
C LEU A 275 -18.90 -4.59 64.54
N PRO A 276 -19.70 -5.41 65.26
CA PRO A 276 -20.64 -6.31 64.61
C PRO A 276 -21.67 -5.51 63.82
N ARG A 277 -21.86 -5.87 62.54
CA ARG A 277 -22.91 -5.26 61.72
C ARG A 277 -24.26 -5.57 62.37
N PRO A 278 -25.13 -4.57 62.65
CA PRO A 278 -26.46 -4.85 63.14
C PRO A 278 -27.21 -5.70 62.10
N HIS A 279 -27.77 -6.83 62.56
CA HIS A 279 -28.63 -7.67 61.74
C HIS A 279 -29.81 -6.83 61.22
N PRO A 280 -30.13 -6.87 59.92
CA PRO A 280 -31.33 -6.24 59.42
C PRO A 280 -32.54 -7.05 59.90
N SER A 281 -33.44 -6.39 60.63
CA SER A 281 -34.77 -6.88 61.01
C SER A 281 -35.72 -6.91 59.82
#